data_AF-A0A223EGK1-F1
#
_entry.id   AF-A0A223EGK1-F1
#
_cell.length_a   1.000
_cell.length_b   1.000
_cell.length_c   1.000
_cell.angle_alpha   90.00
_cell.angle_beta   90.00
_cell.angle_gamma   90.00
#
_symmetry.space_group_name_H-M   'P 1'
#
loop_
_entity.id
_entity.type
_entity.pdbx_description
1 polymer ?
#
loop_
_entity_poly.entity_id
_entity_poly.type
_entity_poly.pdbx_seq_one_letter_code
_entity_poly.pdbx_strand_id
1 'polypeptide(L)'
;MTNEIRSIPRPLVRTNQWVILLSVATALLTGQMWILVIPLTAGLLGLLFNFNPVMRLAKLFLKKKTSDYIPEDHSQQQFNQAIAVVCLGLGFTSFSLGWNVTGYIFTLMVGMASLIAILGFCIGCFILYQWKQYSYRRSIR
;
A
#
# COMPACT_ATOMS: atom_id res chain seq x y z
N MET A 1 -3.41 1.14 -28.64
CA MET A 1 -2.52 0.36 -27.75
C MET A 1 -3.36 -0.22 -26.64
N THR A 2 -3.70 -1.51 -26.68
CA THR A 2 -4.29 -2.21 -25.54
C THR A 2 -3.24 -2.23 -24.44
N ASN A 3 -3.40 -1.39 -23.41
CA ASN A 3 -2.65 -1.55 -22.18
C ASN A 3 -3.06 -2.90 -21.61
N GLU A 4 -2.23 -3.92 -21.78
CA GLU A 4 -2.34 -5.19 -21.07
C GLU A 4 -2.49 -4.84 -19.59
N ILE A 5 -3.68 -5.10 -19.01
CA ILE A 5 -3.94 -4.82 -17.61
C ILE A 5 -3.12 -5.83 -16.82
N ARG A 6 -1.89 -5.44 -16.48
CA ARG A 6 -1.02 -6.23 -15.63
C ARG A 6 -1.74 -6.42 -14.30
N SER A 7 -2.07 -7.66 -13.99
CA SER A 7 -2.78 -8.00 -12.78
C SER A 7 -1.87 -8.59 -11.71
N ILE A 8 -2.25 -8.39 -10.46
CA ILE A 8 -1.58 -8.94 -9.29
C ILE A 8 -2.61 -9.79 -8.53
N PRO A 9 -2.30 -11.02 -8.11
CA PRO A 9 -3.18 -11.81 -7.27
C PRO A 9 -3.53 -11.06 -5.96
N ARG A 10 -4.83 -10.90 -5.67
CA ARG A 10 -5.33 -10.25 -4.45
C ARG A 10 -4.66 -10.73 -3.14
N PRO A 11 -4.33 -12.02 -2.94
CA PRO A 11 -3.63 -12.45 -1.72
C PRO A 11 -2.30 -11.73 -1.50
N LEU A 12 -1.53 -11.45 -2.55
CA LEU A 12 -0.25 -10.75 -2.44
C LEU A 12 -0.43 -9.31 -1.97
N VAL A 13 -1.44 -8.63 -2.53
CA VAL A 13 -1.83 -7.27 -2.12
C VAL A 13 -2.24 -7.25 -0.65
N ARG A 14 -3.05 -8.23 -0.22
CA ARG A 14 -3.45 -8.37 1.18
C ARG A 14 -2.28 -8.67 2.12
N THR A 15 -1.32 -9.50 1.71
CA THR A 15 -0.12 -9.72 2.54
C THR A 15 0.68 -8.43 2.74
N ASN A 16 0.83 -7.62 1.71
CA ASN A 16 1.47 -6.30 1.84
C ASN A 16 0.70 -5.38 2.80
N GLN A 17 -0.63 -5.35 2.71
CA GLN A 17 -1.49 -4.60 3.64
C GLN A 17 -1.33 -5.09 5.09
N TRP A 18 -1.32 -6.42 5.30
CA TRP A 18 -1.07 -7.01 6.61
C TRP A 18 0.29 -6.62 7.17
N VAL A 19 1.35 -6.63 6.36
CA VAL A 19 2.68 -6.19 6.81
C VAL A 19 2.67 -4.72 7.22
N ILE A 20 2.01 -3.84 6.45
CA ILE A 20 1.85 -2.43 6.83
C ILE A 20 1.10 -2.32 8.17
N LEU A 21 -0.06 -2.98 8.30
CA LEU A 21 -0.91 -2.90 9.49
C LEU A 21 -0.19 -3.42 10.73
N LEU A 22 0.44 -4.60 10.64
CA LEU A 22 1.17 -5.20 11.75
C LEU A 22 2.38 -4.35 12.13
N SER A 23 3.15 -3.85 11.15
CA SER A 23 4.30 -2.99 11.43
C SER A 23 3.89 -1.69 12.14
N VAL A 24 2.79 -1.07 11.71
CA VAL A 24 2.21 0.11 12.36
C VAL A 24 1.76 -0.21 13.78
N ALA A 25 0.98 -1.28 13.96
CA ALA A 25 0.49 -1.68 15.28
C ALA A 25 1.65 -1.98 16.24
N THR A 26 2.65 -2.74 15.79
CA THR A 26 3.82 -3.05 16.63
C THR A 26 4.63 -1.79 16.94
N ALA A 27 4.88 -0.91 15.98
CA ALA A 27 5.58 0.35 16.22
C ALA A 27 4.89 1.22 17.27
N LEU A 28 3.55 1.32 17.21
CA LEU A 28 2.76 2.10 18.16
C LEU A 28 2.69 1.45 19.55
N LEU A 29 2.52 0.13 19.63
CA LEU A 29 2.39 -0.58 20.91
C LEU A 29 3.72 -0.70 21.67
N THR A 30 4.83 -0.84 20.96
CA THR A 30 6.16 -1.06 21.56
C THR A 30 7.00 0.22 21.61
N GLY A 31 6.57 1.28 20.94
CA GLY A 31 7.38 2.49 20.72
C GLY A 31 8.54 2.31 19.72
N GLN A 32 8.71 1.12 19.13
CA GLN A 32 9.82 0.82 18.21
C GLN A 32 9.51 1.30 16.79
N MET A 33 9.70 2.61 16.54
CA MET A 33 9.37 3.24 15.25
C MET A 33 10.21 2.72 14.08
N TRP A 34 11.37 2.12 14.32
CA TRP A 34 12.20 1.50 13.27
C TRP A 34 11.47 0.37 12.53
N ILE A 35 10.44 -0.23 13.12
CA ILE A 35 9.66 -1.30 12.49
C ILE A 35 8.96 -0.79 11.22
N LEU A 36 8.63 0.51 11.16
CA LEU A 36 8.03 1.15 9.98
C LEU A 36 8.96 1.11 8.75
N VAL A 37 10.27 0.92 8.94
CA VAL A 37 11.24 0.77 7.84
C VAL A 37 10.95 -0.48 7.00
N ILE A 38 10.39 -1.54 7.59
CA ILE A 38 10.06 -2.79 6.88
C ILE A 38 9.06 -2.53 5.74
N PRO A 39 7.82 -2.04 6.00
CA PRO A 39 6.89 -1.74 4.93
C PRO A 39 7.33 -0.55 4.06
N LEU A 40 8.07 0.43 4.62
CA LEU A 40 8.56 1.58 3.87
C LEU A 40 9.55 1.14 2.77
N THR A 41 10.55 0.34 3.11
CA THR A 41 11.54 -0.17 2.15
C THR A 41 10.92 -1.12 1.16
N ALA A 42 10.05 -2.04 1.61
CA ALA A 42 9.33 -2.92 0.69
C ALA A 42 8.48 -2.14 -0.32
N GLY A 43 7.83 -1.06 0.13
CA GLY A 43 7.07 -0.16 -0.70
C GLY A 43 7.92 0.63 -1.69
N LEU A 44 9.03 1.23 -1.23
CA LEU A 44 9.96 1.96 -2.08
C LEU A 44 10.54 1.08 -3.19
N LEU A 45 10.97 -0.14 -2.85
CA LEU A 45 11.45 -1.10 -3.85
C LEU A 45 10.34 -1.48 -4.85
N GLY A 46 9.10 -1.59 -4.37
CA GLY A 46 7.93 -1.82 -5.21
C GLY A 46 7.64 -0.70 -6.20
N LEU A 47 7.79 0.56 -5.79
CA LEU A 47 7.56 1.73 -6.64
C LEU A 47 8.71 1.98 -7.63
N LEU A 48 9.95 1.89 -7.16
CA LEU A 48 11.14 2.27 -7.93
C LEU A 48 11.63 1.16 -8.86
N PHE A 49 11.56 -0.09 -8.40
CA PHE A 49 12.13 -1.24 -9.12
C PHE A 49 11.08 -2.28 -9.54
N ASN A 50 9.79 -2.01 -9.32
CA ASN A 50 8.71 -3.01 -9.48
C ASN A 50 9.00 -4.30 -8.69
N PHE A 51 9.72 -4.19 -7.58
CA PHE A 51 10.17 -5.31 -6.75
C PHE A 51 9.70 -5.09 -5.31
N ASN A 52 8.51 -5.61 -4.97
CA ASN A 52 8.09 -5.61 -3.57
C ASN A 52 8.52 -6.96 -2.92
N PRO A 53 9.50 -6.96 -1.99
CA PRO A 53 10.02 -8.18 -1.37
C PRO A 53 8.96 -8.93 -0.58
N VAL A 54 8.06 -8.23 0.11
CA VAL A 54 6.95 -8.84 0.87
C VAL A 54 6.05 -9.63 -0.07
N MET A 55 5.63 -9.02 -1.18
CA MET A 55 4.76 -9.67 -2.16
C MET A 55 5.48 -10.81 -2.89
N ARG A 56 6.79 -10.69 -3.13
CA ARG A 56 7.58 -11.73 -3.80
C ARG A 56 7.79 -12.96 -2.90
N LEU A 57 8.04 -12.73 -1.63
CA LEU A 57 8.07 -13.79 -0.63
C LEU A 57 6.69 -14.46 -0.49
N ALA A 58 5.63 -13.65 -0.38
CA ALA A 58 4.26 -14.15 -0.31
C ALA A 58 3.85 -14.99 -1.53
N LYS A 59 4.41 -14.69 -2.72
CA LYS A 59 4.18 -15.45 -3.95
C LYS A 59 4.59 -16.92 -3.82
N LEU A 60 5.62 -17.23 -3.02
CA LEU A 60 6.07 -18.60 -2.78
C LEU A 60 5.06 -19.44 -2.00
N PHE A 61 4.13 -18.79 -1.28
CA PHE A 61 3.10 -19.45 -0.46
C PHE A 61 1.75 -19.56 -1.17
N LEU A 62 1.66 -19.19 -2.45
CA LEU A 62 0.44 -19.38 -3.24
C LEU A 62 0.22 -20.87 -3.52
N LYS A 63 -0.98 -21.37 -3.19
CA LYS A 63 -1.36 -22.78 -3.39
C LYS A 63 -1.89 -23.07 -4.81
N LYS A 64 -2.39 -22.05 -5.51
CA LYS A 64 -2.98 -22.15 -6.85
C LYS A 64 -2.12 -21.40 -7.86
N LYS A 65 -2.38 -21.59 -9.16
CA LYS A 65 -1.76 -20.78 -10.20
C LYS A 65 -2.19 -19.32 -10.02
N THR A 66 -1.31 -18.38 -10.40
CA THR A 66 -1.58 -16.94 -10.23
C THR A 66 -2.83 -16.47 -10.98
N SER A 67 -3.16 -17.13 -12.09
CA SER A 67 -4.37 -16.91 -12.91
C SER A 67 -5.68 -17.25 -12.19
N ASP A 68 -5.63 -18.12 -11.18
CA ASP A 68 -6.83 -18.67 -10.53
C ASP A 68 -7.27 -17.81 -9.34
N TYR A 69 -6.51 -16.75 -9.03
CA TYR A 69 -6.83 -15.78 -7.98
C TYR A 69 -7.55 -14.58 -8.58
N ILE A 70 -8.37 -13.92 -7.76
CA ILE A 70 -9.01 -12.66 -8.13
C ILE A 70 -7.90 -11.64 -8.43
N PRO A 71 -7.87 -11.07 -9.65
CA PRO A 71 -6.87 -10.10 -10.05
C PRO A 71 -7.15 -8.72 -9.43
N GLU A 72 -6.09 -8.04 -9.03
CA GLU A 72 -6.07 -6.60 -8.71
C GLU A 72 -5.25 -5.87 -9.78
N ASP A 73 -5.67 -4.66 -10.15
CA ASP A 73 -4.99 -3.82 -11.15
C ASP A 73 -3.64 -3.31 -10.60
N HIS A 74 -2.55 -3.59 -11.31
CA HIS A 74 -1.21 -3.15 -10.94
C HIS A 74 -1.12 -1.62 -10.80
N SER A 75 -1.79 -0.85 -11.65
CA SER A 75 -1.74 0.62 -11.59
C SER A 75 -2.41 1.16 -10.33
N GLN A 76 -3.53 0.56 -9.91
CA GLN A 76 -4.21 0.91 -8.66
C GLN A 76 -3.36 0.54 -7.46
N GLN A 77 -2.70 -0.61 -7.51
CA GLN A 77 -1.79 -1.04 -6.45
C GLN A 77 -0.58 -0.12 -6.32
N GLN A 78 0.02 0.32 -7.43
CA GLN A 78 1.13 1.28 -7.43
C GLN A 78 0.70 2.63 -6.83
N PHE A 79 -0.48 3.13 -7.18
CA PHE A 79 -1.03 4.35 -6.58
C PHE A 79 -1.21 4.23 -5.07
N ASN A 80 -1.83 3.13 -4.61
CA ASN A 80 -2.03 2.90 -3.18
C ASN A 80 -0.68 2.71 -2.44
N GLN A 81 0.27 2.03 -3.07
CA GLN A 81 1.63 1.88 -2.54
C GLN A 81 2.35 3.22 -2.42
N ALA A 82 2.14 4.16 -3.35
CA ALA A 82 2.71 5.50 -3.29
C ALA A 82 2.16 6.28 -2.09
N ILE A 83 0.84 6.24 -1.87
CA ILE A 83 0.23 6.84 -0.67
C ILE A 83 0.83 6.23 0.59
N ALA A 84 0.92 4.88 0.66
CA ALA A 84 1.48 4.20 1.81
C ALA A 84 2.93 4.61 2.09
N VAL A 85 3.78 4.67 1.06
CA VAL A 85 5.20 5.07 1.17
C VAL A 85 5.33 6.51 1.64
N VAL A 86 4.54 7.45 1.10
CA VAL A 86 4.56 8.85 1.55
C VAL A 86 4.17 8.95 3.01
N CYS A 87 3.09 8.27 3.44
CA CYS A 87 2.65 8.32 4.82
C CYS A 87 3.66 7.66 5.79
N LEU A 88 4.19 6.49 5.42
CA LEU A 88 5.22 5.82 6.22
C LEU A 88 6.50 6.65 6.30
N GLY A 89 6.92 7.28 5.20
CA GLY A 89 8.09 8.14 5.16
C GLY A 89 7.91 9.40 6.00
N LEU A 90 6.77 10.09 5.89
CA LEU A 90 6.46 11.25 6.73
C LEU A 90 6.32 10.88 8.19
N GLY A 91 5.70 9.73 8.49
CA GLY A 91 5.58 9.22 9.87
C GLY A 91 6.94 8.93 10.48
N PHE A 92 7.77 8.16 9.78
CA PHE A 92 9.11 7.75 10.24
C PHE A 92 10.06 8.94 10.39
N THR A 93 10.09 9.85 9.42
CA THR A 93 10.92 11.07 9.48
C THR A 93 10.45 12.00 10.60
N SER A 94 9.14 12.15 10.79
CA SER A 94 8.60 12.96 11.90
C SER A 94 9.01 12.41 13.26
N PHE A 95 8.91 11.09 13.48
CA PHE A 95 9.41 10.47 14.71
C PHE A 95 10.92 10.66 14.89
N SER A 96 11.70 10.57 13.81
CA SER A 96 13.15 10.78 13.84
C SER A 96 13.53 12.23 14.21
N LEU A 97 12.70 13.20 13.85
CA LEU A 97 12.86 14.62 14.19
C LEU A 97 12.22 15.01 15.53
N GLY A 98 11.60 14.06 16.25
CA GLY A 98 10.88 14.31 17.50
C GLY A 98 9.50 14.96 17.33
N TRP A 99 9.00 15.10 16.09
CA TRP A 99 7.66 15.62 15.78
C TRP A 99 6.59 14.54 16.00
N ASN A 100 6.39 14.17 17.26
CA ASN A 100 5.55 13.03 17.64
C ASN A 100 4.12 13.14 17.12
N VAL A 101 3.49 14.32 17.21
CA VAL A 101 2.11 14.52 16.76
C VAL A 101 1.98 14.22 15.26
N THR A 102 2.85 14.81 14.44
CA THR A 102 2.88 14.58 13.00
C THR A 102 3.18 13.11 12.68
N GLY A 103 4.12 12.51 13.41
CA GLY A 103 4.46 11.09 13.30
C GLY A 103 3.25 10.18 13.52
N TYR A 104 2.50 10.42 14.60
CA TYR A 104 1.29 9.65 14.91
C TYR A 104 0.20 9.83 13.87
N ILE A 105 -0.05 11.06 13.39
CA ILE A 105 -1.08 11.32 12.38
C ILE A 105 -0.84 10.48 11.13
N PHE A 106 0.36 10.56 10.53
CA PHE A 106 0.66 9.82 9.30
C PHE A 106 0.68 8.30 9.52
N THR A 107 1.22 7.85 10.65
CA THR A 107 1.33 6.43 10.99
C THR A 107 -0.05 5.80 11.24
N LEU A 108 -0.92 6.48 11.98
CA LEU A 108 -2.30 6.04 12.20
C LEU A 108 -3.10 6.07 10.90
N MET A 109 -2.96 7.12 10.08
CA MET A 109 -3.66 7.24 8.80
C MET A 109 -3.35 6.07 7.87
N VAL A 110 -2.08 5.70 7.69
CA VAL A 110 -1.71 4.57 6.83
C VAL A 110 -2.10 3.22 7.45
N GLY A 111 -2.01 3.08 8.77
CA GLY A 111 -2.49 1.89 9.48
C GLY A 111 -3.99 1.66 9.28
N MET A 112 -4.80 2.70 9.48
CA MET A 112 -6.24 2.66 9.25
C MET A 112 -6.58 2.39 7.79
N ALA A 113 -5.91 3.06 6.85
CA ALA A 113 -6.11 2.80 5.42
C ALA A 113 -5.84 1.33 5.06
N SER A 114 -4.79 0.73 5.64
CA SER A 114 -4.48 -0.68 5.44
C SER A 114 -5.54 -1.61 6.05
N LEU A 115 -6.00 -1.31 7.26
CA LEU A 115 -7.08 -2.07 7.92
C LEU A 115 -8.36 -2.06 7.09
N ILE A 116 -8.79 -0.89 6.65
CA ILE A 116 -10.02 -0.73 5.86
C ILE A 116 -9.89 -1.47 4.52
N ALA A 117 -8.69 -1.48 3.91
CA ALA A 117 -8.42 -2.24 2.70
C ALA A 117 -8.49 -3.76 2.92
N ILE A 118 -8.01 -4.27 4.06
CA ILE A 118 -8.14 -5.68 4.44
C ILE A 118 -9.61 -6.08 4.61
N LEU A 119 -10.43 -5.19 5.19
CA LEU A 119 -11.88 -5.37 5.34
C LEU A 119 -12.65 -5.32 4.01
N GLY A 120 -11.97 -4.99 2.92
CA GLY A 120 -12.51 -5.04 1.56
C GLY A 120 -12.74 -3.69 0.90
N PHE A 121 -12.36 -2.58 1.54
CA PHE A 121 -12.52 -1.24 0.97
C PHE A 121 -11.19 -0.50 0.82
N CYS A 122 -10.73 -0.31 -0.42
CA CYS A 122 -9.51 0.42 -0.71
C CYS A 122 -9.81 1.91 -0.96
N ILE A 123 -9.56 2.76 0.04
CA ILE A 123 -9.78 4.23 -0.05
C ILE A 123 -8.97 4.84 -1.22
N GLY A 124 -7.70 4.44 -1.39
CA GLY A 124 -6.87 4.94 -2.48
C GLY A 124 -7.42 4.57 -3.86
N CYS A 125 -7.90 3.34 -4.01
CA CYS A 125 -8.52 2.86 -5.24
C CYS A 125 -9.81 3.64 -5.55
N PHE A 126 -10.61 3.93 -4.52
CA PHE A 126 -11.80 4.79 -4.65
C PHE A 126 -11.44 6.21 -5.10
N ILE A 127 -10.44 6.85 -4.48
CA ILE A 127 -9.98 8.20 -4.87
C ILE A 127 -9.51 8.21 -6.34
N LEU A 128 -8.67 7.24 -6.72
CA LEU A 128 -8.16 7.15 -8.09
C LEU A 128 -9.29 6.94 -9.11
N TYR A 129 -10.28 6.11 -8.76
CA TYR A 129 -11.46 5.92 -9.60
C TYR A 129 -12.26 7.22 -9.78
N GLN A 130 -12.54 7.94 -8.69
CA GLN A 130 -13.26 9.21 -8.77
C GLN A 130 -12.50 10.25 -9.61
N TRP A 131 -11.18 10.30 -9.48
CA TRP A 131 -10.34 11.18 -10.28
C TRP A 131 -10.38 10.84 -11.77
N LYS A 132 -10.23 9.55 -12.12
CA LYS A 132 -10.33 9.07 -13.50
C LYS A 132 -11.70 9.39 -14.10
N GLN A 133 -12.77 9.16 -13.33
CA GLN A 133 -14.14 9.44 -13.77
C GLN A 133 -14.36 10.95 -13.99
N TYR A 134 -13.84 11.80 -13.10
CA TYR A 134 -13.89 13.24 -13.24
C TYR A 134 -13.15 13.72 -14.51
N SER A 135 -11.93 13.23 -14.72
CA SER A 135 -11.13 13.55 -15.90
C SER A 135 -11.81 13.12 -17.19
N TYR A 136 -12.38 11.92 -17.22
CA TYR A 136 -13.10 11.40 -18.39
C TYR A 136 -14.31 12.27 -18.75
N ARG A 137 -15.15 12.61 -17.76
CA ARG A 137 -16.31 13.48 -17.97
C ARG A 137 -15.92 14.85 -18.55
N ARG A 138 -14.76 15.38 -18.18
CA ARG A 138 -14.24 16.64 -18.72
C ARG A 138 -13.67 16.52 -20.13
N SER A 139 -13.20 15.34 -20.54
CA SER A 139 -12.65 15.13 -21.90
C SER A 139 -13.74 15.00 -22.98
N ILE A 140 -14.96 14.66 -22.60
CA ILE A 140 -16.11 14.55 -23.52
C ILE A 140 -16.83 15.90 -23.71
N ARG A 141 -16.57 16.87 -22.82
CA ARG A 141 -17.15 18.21 -22.90
C ARG A 141 -16.24 19.15 -23.68
#